data_AF-K0ZDG5-F1
#
_entry.id   AF-K0ZDG5-F1
#
_cell.length_a   1.000
_cell.length_b   1.000
_cell.length_c   1.000
_cell.angle_alpha   90.00
_cell.angle_beta   90.00
_cell.angle_gamma   90.00
#
_symmetry.space_group_name_H-M   'P 1'
#
loop_
_entity.id
_entity.type
_entity.pdbx_description
1 polymer ?
#
loop_
_entity_poly.entity_id
_entity_poly.type
_entity_poly.pdbx_seq_one_letter_code
_entity_poly.pdbx_strand_id
1 'polypeptide(L)'
;TDVSKRYEKYAAAQAWLTDSALLIPTTSQTGRPMLSKMVPFTLPFAYSGNKGMSEALLYKYLEVQDKAVTTEEYQKAQEKWLKEKEESNKKAQEDLANHVK
;
A
#
# COMPACT_ATOMS: atom_id res chain seq x y z
N THR A 1 8.98 28.04 9.71
CA THR A 1 10.04 27.09 10.15
C THR A 1 9.97 26.73 11.63
N ASP A 2 9.14 27.39 12.44
CA ASP A 2 8.89 26.97 13.83
C ASP A 2 8.11 25.63 13.87
N VAL A 3 8.76 24.62 14.44
CA VAL A 3 8.26 23.24 14.52
C VAL A 3 7.18 23.11 15.59
N SER A 4 7.34 23.80 16.73
CA SER A 4 6.39 23.74 17.85
C SER A 4 5.04 24.30 17.44
N LYS A 5 5.03 25.48 16.79
CA LYS A 5 3.79 26.09 16.28
C LYS A 5 3.09 25.23 15.23
N ARG A 6 3.82 24.43 14.46
CA ARG A 6 3.23 23.48 13.49
C ARG A 6 2.54 22.32 14.21
N TYR A 7 3.21 21.73 15.20
CA TYR A 7 2.64 20.61 15.94
C TYR A 7 1.39 21.01 16.72
N GLU A 8 1.33 22.20 17.30
CA GLU A 8 0.12 22.73 17.92
C GLU A 8 -1.05 22.81 16.94
N LYS A 9 -0.81 23.31 15.71
CA LYS A 9 -1.84 23.37 14.67
C LYS A 9 -2.30 21.99 14.21
N TYR A 10 -1.39 21.03 14.06
CA TYR A 10 -1.74 19.66 13.70
C TYR A 10 -2.58 18.99 14.79
N ALA A 11 -2.25 19.20 16.07
CA ALA A 11 -3.03 18.67 17.18
C ALA A 11 -4.46 19.23 17.19
N ALA A 12 -4.62 20.54 16.99
CA ALA A 12 -5.94 21.17 16.91
C ALA A 12 -6.79 20.62 15.74
N ALA A 13 -6.18 20.44 14.56
CA ALA A 13 -6.86 19.86 13.40
C ALA A 13 -7.26 18.39 13.64
N GLN A 14 -6.38 17.60 14.25
CA GLN A 14 -6.64 16.20 14.53
C GLN A 14 -7.75 16.01 15.58
N ALA A 15 -7.78 16.86 16.62
CA ALA A 15 -8.87 16.89 17.58
C ALA A 15 -10.21 17.20 16.89
N TRP A 16 -10.26 18.26 16.06
CA TRP A 16 -11.48 18.63 15.33
C TRP A 16 -11.98 17.50 14.41
N LEU A 17 -11.08 16.84 13.67
CA LEU A 17 -11.45 15.70 12.81
C LEU A 17 -12.01 14.51 13.59
N THR A 18 -11.43 14.24 14.76
CA THR A 18 -11.86 13.15 15.65
C THR A 18 -13.21 13.47 16.28
N ASP A 19 -13.38 14.67 16.83
CA ASP A 19 -14.63 15.15 17.44
C ASP A 19 -15.78 15.24 16.43
N SER A 20 -15.47 15.60 15.18
CA SER A 20 -16.45 15.65 14.08
C SER A 20 -16.79 14.26 13.52
N ALA A 21 -16.13 13.19 14.00
CA ALA A 21 -16.24 11.82 13.51
C ALA A 21 -16.07 11.66 11.98
N LEU A 22 -15.39 12.62 11.34
CA LEU A 22 -15.14 12.60 9.90
C LEU A 22 -14.12 11.52 9.53
N LEU A 23 -13.22 11.19 10.46
CA LEU A 23 -12.20 10.20 10.26
C LEU A 23 -11.95 9.44 11.57
N ILE A 24 -12.30 8.15 11.61
CA ILE A 24 -12.05 7.26 12.74
C ILE A 24 -10.86 6.38 12.35
N PRO A 25 -9.63 6.70 12.79
CA PRO A 25 -8.47 5.87 12.48
C PRO A 25 -8.60 4.52 13.19
N THR A 26 -8.87 3.46 12.43
CA THR A 26 -9.01 2.09 12.96
C THR A 26 -7.72 1.28 12.91
N THR A 27 -6.73 1.74 12.14
CA THR A 27 -5.45 1.05 11.96
C THR A 27 -4.29 2.04 12.03
N SER A 28 -3.28 1.74 12.85
CA SER A 28 -1.98 2.39 12.78
C SER A 28 -1.01 1.50 11.99
N GLN A 29 -0.30 2.08 11.03
CA GLN A 29 0.77 1.39 10.31
C GLN A 29 2.07 1.49 11.11
N THR A 30 2.11 0.87 12.29
CA THR A 30 3.36 0.68 13.04
C THR A 30 4.36 -0.12 12.21
N GLY A 31 5.65 -0.01 12.53
CA GLY A 31 6.68 -0.83 11.89
C GLY A 31 6.38 -2.31 12.12
N ARG A 32 5.87 -3.00 11.09
CA ARG A 32 5.63 -4.44 11.10
C ARG A 32 6.85 -5.12 10.51
N PRO A 33 7.78 -5.66 11.32
CA PRO A 33 8.90 -6.41 10.77
C PRO A 33 8.35 -7.63 10.03
N MET A 34 8.69 -7.76 8.75
CA MET A 34 8.28 -8.88 7.92
C MET A 34 9.52 -9.65 7.50
N LEU A 35 9.57 -10.94 7.85
CA LEU A 35 10.55 -11.88 7.33
C LEU A 35 9.86 -12.76 6.30
N SER A 36 10.21 -12.62 5.03
CA SER A 36 9.58 -13.35 3.93
C SER A 36 10.63 -13.91 2.98
N LYS A 37 10.34 -15.09 2.43
CA LYS A 37 11.02 -15.67 1.27
C LYS A 37 10.20 -15.49 -0.02
N MET A 38 9.03 -14.87 0.06
CA MET A 38 8.18 -14.63 -1.11
C MET A 38 8.71 -13.43 -1.89
N VAL A 39 8.74 -13.54 -3.22
CA VAL A 39 9.15 -12.42 -4.09
C VAL A 39 8.18 -11.24 -3.86
N PRO A 40 8.68 -10.04 -3.50
CA PRO A 40 7.82 -8.90 -3.20
C PRO A 40 6.90 -8.51 -4.37
N PHE A 41 5.70 -8.02 -4.05
CA PHE A 41 4.71 -7.49 -5.02
C PHE A 41 4.18 -8.48 -6.07
N THR A 42 4.37 -9.79 -5.86
CA THR A 42 3.85 -10.86 -6.74
C THR A 42 2.54 -11.50 -6.25
N LEU A 43 2.14 -11.21 -5.01
CA LEU A 43 0.95 -11.82 -4.41
C LEU A 43 -0.32 -11.43 -5.20
N PRO A 44 -1.20 -12.40 -5.49
CA PRO A 44 -2.47 -12.11 -6.14
C PRO A 44 -3.34 -11.25 -5.21
N PHE A 45 -3.91 -10.17 -5.77
CA PHE A 45 -4.80 -9.25 -5.07
C PHE A 45 -6.19 -9.25 -5.72
N ALA A 46 -7.24 -9.16 -4.91
CA ALA A 46 -8.61 -8.99 -5.37
C ALA A 46 -9.41 -8.11 -4.39
N TYR A 47 -10.32 -7.27 -4.89
CA TYR A 47 -11.16 -6.44 -4.02
C TYR A 47 -12.29 -7.22 -3.32
N SER A 48 -12.60 -8.44 -3.77
CA SER A 48 -13.68 -9.26 -3.23
C SER A 48 -13.37 -10.76 -3.28
N GLY A 49 -14.07 -11.51 -2.42
CA GLY A 49 -13.92 -12.96 -2.30
C GLY A 49 -12.79 -13.40 -1.35
N ASN A 50 -12.68 -14.71 -1.14
CA ASN A 50 -11.67 -15.31 -0.24
C ASN A 50 -10.22 -15.15 -0.73
N LYS A 51 -10.02 -14.53 -1.90
CA LYS A 51 -8.71 -14.34 -2.54
C LYS A 51 -8.15 -12.93 -2.38
N GLY A 52 -8.87 -12.04 -1.69
CA GLY A 52 -8.61 -10.61 -1.76
C GLY A 52 -7.71 -10.03 -0.68
N MET A 53 -7.80 -10.52 0.56
CA MET A 53 -7.28 -9.79 1.72
C MET A 53 -6.68 -10.70 2.80
N SER A 54 -6.58 -12.01 2.55
CA SER A 54 -6.12 -12.99 3.53
C SER A 54 -4.79 -13.56 3.10
N GLU A 55 -3.75 -13.28 3.87
CA GLU A 55 -2.38 -13.75 3.68
C GLU A 55 -2.32 -15.27 3.40
N ALA A 56 -1.45 -15.65 2.46
CA ALA A 56 -0.85 -16.97 2.21
C ALA A 56 -1.74 -18.24 2.15
N LEU A 57 -3.08 -18.15 2.16
CA LEU A 57 -3.93 -19.33 1.96
C LEU A 57 -3.89 -19.85 0.50
N LEU A 58 -3.35 -19.07 -0.43
CA LEU A 58 -3.32 -19.35 -1.86
C LEU A 58 -1.88 -19.43 -2.33
N TYR A 59 -1.39 -20.65 -2.54
CA TYR A 59 -0.05 -20.93 -3.08
C TYR A 59 0.06 -20.72 -4.60
N LYS A 60 -1.07 -20.49 -5.28
CA LYS A 60 -1.10 -20.32 -6.73
C LYS A 60 -0.51 -18.96 -7.11
N TYR A 61 0.48 -18.97 -8.01
CA TYR A 61 1.28 -17.79 -8.42
C TYR A 61 2.21 -17.25 -7.32
N LEU A 62 2.42 -18.00 -6.24
CA LEU A 62 3.39 -17.63 -5.22
C LEU A 62 4.80 -17.97 -5.71
N GLU A 63 5.61 -16.94 -5.94
CA GLU A 63 7.03 -17.09 -6.21
C GLU A 63 7.83 -17.01 -4.91
N VAL A 64 8.70 -18.00 -4.68
CA VAL A 64 9.51 -18.12 -3.46
C VAL A 64 10.98 -18.21 -3.85
N GLN A 65 11.84 -17.48 -3.14
CA GLN A 65 13.29 -17.50 -3.27
C GLN A 65 13.94 -18.31 -2.13
N ASP A 66 15.12 -18.87 -2.38
CA ASP A 66 15.83 -19.71 -1.39
C ASP A 66 16.21 -18.95 -0.12
N LYS A 67 16.63 -17.69 -0.28
CA LYS A 67 17.07 -16.78 0.79
C LYS A 67 15.96 -15.82 1.17
N ALA A 68 15.97 -15.34 2.41
CA ALA A 68 15.07 -14.27 2.83
C ALA A 68 15.30 -13.01 1.99
N VAL A 69 14.21 -12.30 1.69
CA VAL A 69 14.26 -11.03 0.97
C VAL A 69 15.06 -10.02 1.79
N THR A 70 16.06 -9.40 1.15
CA THR A 70 16.84 -8.31 1.73
C THR A 70 16.15 -6.96 1.54
N THR A 71 16.51 -5.97 2.36
CA THR A 71 15.96 -4.61 2.25
C THR A 71 16.20 -4.01 0.86
N GLU A 72 17.38 -4.23 0.27
CA GLU A 72 17.71 -3.72 -1.07
C GLU A 72 16.87 -4.37 -2.18
N GLU A 73 16.67 -5.68 -2.11
CA GLU A 73 15.82 -6.41 -3.06
C GLU A 73 14.37 -5.93 -2.95
N TYR A 74 13.87 -5.74 -1.73
CA TYR A 74 12.53 -5.21 -1.50
C TYR A 74 12.37 -3.79 -2.07
N GLN A 75 13.32 -2.90 -1.81
CA GLN A 75 13.27 -1.52 -2.31
C GLN A 75 13.31 -1.47 -3.84
N LYS A 76 14.18 -2.26 -4.48
CA LYS A 76 14.23 -2.35 -5.95
C LYS A 76 12.93 -2.88 -6.54
N ALA A 77 12.35 -3.93 -5.93
CA ALA A 77 11.07 -4.47 -6.35
C ALA A 77 9.94 -3.44 -6.17
N GLN A 78 9.98 -2.65 -5.09
CA GLN A 78 9.01 -1.59 -4.81
C GLN A 78 9.07 -0.47 -5.84
N GLU A 79 10.28 0.02 -6.16
CA GLU A 79 10.46 1.07 -7.17
C GLU A 79 9.98 0.61 -8.55
N LYS A 80 10.30 -0.63 -8.93
CA LYS A 80 9.82 -1.22 -10.18
C LYS A 80 8.29 -1.30 -10.20
N TRP A 81 7.70 -1.84 -9.13
CA TRP A 81 6.24 -1.98 -9.01
C TRP A 81 5.52 -0.63 -9.04
N LEU A 82 6.07 0.41 -8.40
CA LEU A 82 5.50 1.75 -8.41
C LEU A 82 5.49 2.36 -9.83
N LYS A 83 6.56 2.18 -10.60
CA LYS A 83 6.64 2.63 -12.01
C LYS A 83 5.63 1.90 -12.89
N GLU A 84 5.59 0.57 -12.81
CA GLU A 84 4.61 -0.25 -13.56
C GLU A 84 3.17 0.11 -13.20
N LYS A 85 2.91 0.38 -11.91
CA LYS A 85 1.60 0.82 -11.43
C LYS A 85 1.23 2.19 -11.98
N GLU A 86 2.15 3.15 -12.01
CA GLU A 86 1.91 4.47 -12.58
C GLU A 86 1.56 4.39 -14.07
N GLU A 87 2.34 3.61 -14.84
CA GLU A 87 2.09 3.35 -16.26
C GLU A 87 0.73 2.67 -16.49
N SER A 88 0.42 1.61 -15.72
CA SER A 88 -0.86 0.90 -15.81
C SER A 88 -2.04 1.80 -15.44
N ASN A 89 -1.91 2.65 -14.42
CA ASN A 89 -2.97 3.56 -14.00
C ASN A 89 -3.22 4.63 -15.05
N LYS A 90 -2.16 5.19 -15.65
CA LYS A 90 -2.28 6.16 -16.73
C LYS A 90 -3.00 5.55 -17.93
N LYS A 91 -2.62 4.34 -18.34
CA LYS A 91 -3.30 3.61 -19.42
C LYS A 91 -4.78 3.38 -19.10
N ALA A 92 -5.10 2.94 -17.88
CA ALA A 92 -6.48 2.71 -17.46
C ALA A 92 -7.31 4.02 -17.47
N GLN A 93 -6.71 5.16 -17.12
CA GLN A 93 -7.36 6.47 -17.20
C GLN A 93 -7.61 6.90 -18.64
N GLU A 94 -6.66 6.69 -19.54
CA GLU A 94 -6.80 6.97 -20.98
C GLU A 94 -7.89 6.08 -21.61
N ASP A 95 -7.89 4.78 -21.32
CA ASP A 95 -8.91 3.84 -21.79
C ASP A 95 -10.30 4.21 -21.25
N LEU A 96 -10.41 4.59 -19.99
CA LEU A 96 -11.68 5.04 -19.39
C LEU A 96 -12.21 6.31 -20.09
N ALA A 97 -11.34 7.29 -20.34
CA ALA A 97 -11.72 8.52 -21.05
C ALA A 97 -12.21 8.25 -22.48
N ASN A 98 -11.63 7.25 -23.15
CA ASN A 98 -12.05 6.83 -24.49
C ASN A 98 -13.33 5.96 -24.49
N HIS A 99 -13.59 5.25 -23.39
CA HIS A 99 -14.75 4.37 -23.23
C HIS A 99 -16.03 5.13 -22.87
N VAL A 100 -15.92 6.24 -22.13
CA VAL A 100 -17.06 7.13 -21.87
C VAL A 100 -17.29 8.01 -23.09
N LYS A 101 -18.04 7.49 -24.06
CA LYS A 101 -18.67 8.24 -25.15
C LYS A 101 -20.18 8.06 -25.10
#